data_AF-M6ZSI2-F1
#
_entry.id   AF-M6ZSI2-F1
#
_cell.length_a   1.000
_cell.length_b   1.000
_cell.length_c   1.000
_cell.angle_alpha   90.00
_cell.angle_beta   90.00
_cell.angle_gamma   90.00
#
_symmetry.space_group_name_H-M   'P 1'
#
loop_
_entity.id
_entity.type
_entity.pdbx_description
1 polymer ?
#
loop_
_entity_poly.entity_id
_entity_poly.type
_entity_poly.pdbx_seq_one_letter_code
_entity_poly.pdbx_strand_id
1 'polypeptide(L)' 'MDSYKELVCGKEFRVPFDSFFQPNPEGFPPILDFIEKEIPDSFDHLVDLFCGSGFFSRIFAHKFLKITGI' A
#
# COMPACT_ATOMS: atom_id res chain seq x y z
N MET A 1 4.88 8.23 -20.83
CA MET A 1 5.03 6.91 -20.19
C MET A 1 3.65 6.34 -20.02
N ASP A 2 3.39 5.20 -20.63
CA ASP A 2 2.09 4.56 -20.54
C ASP A 2 1.93 3.91 -19.16
N SER A 3 0.71 3.97 -18.62
CA SER A 3 0.36 3.46 -17.30
C SER A 3 -1.10 3.06 -17.30
N TYR A 4 -1.49 2.11 -16.45
CA TYR A 4 -2.90 1.84 -16.20
C TYR A 4 -3.32 2.34 -14.80
N LYS A 5 -4.62 2.36 -14.55
CA LYS A 5 -5.20 2.72 -13.25
C LYS A 5 -5.77 1.47 -12.59
N GLU A 6 -5.51 1.30 -11.30
CA GLU A 6 -6.04 0.21 -10.50
C GLU A 6 -6.65 0.74 -9.20
N LEU A 7 -7.78 0.17 -8.79
CA LEU A 7 -8.46 0.53 -7.55
C LEU A 7 -8.26 -0.59 -6.53
N VAL A 8 -7.56 -0.28 -5.44
CA VAL A 8 -7.30 -1.23 -4.35
C VAL A 8 -7.70 -0.60 -3.03
N CYS A 9 -8.56 -1.27 -2.26
CA CYS A 9 -9.07 -0.77 -0.97
C CYS A 9 -9.61 0.69 -1.04
N GLY A 10 -10.28 1.04 -2.14
CA GLY A 10 -10.81 2.39 -2.38
C GLY A 10 -9.75 3.45 -2.72
N LYS A 11 -8.49 3.06 -2.94
CA LYS A 11 -7.39 3.95 -3.35
C LYS A 11 -7.04 3.71 -4.81
N GLU A 12 -6.99 4.78 -5.61
CA GLU A 12 -6.56 4.71 -7.01
C GLU A 12 -5.03 4.75 -7.09
N PHE A 13 -4.46 3.76 -7.77
CA PHE A 13 -3.04 3.67 -8.12
C PHE A 13 -2.85 3.87 -9.61
N ARG A 14 -1.87 4.70 -9.96
CA ARG A 14 -1.34 4.78 -11.33
C ARG A 14 -0.13 3.87 -11.39
N VAL A 15 -0.19 2.85 -12.25
CA VAL A 15 0.82 1.81 -12.34
C VAL A 15 1.56 1.93 -13.68
N PRO A 16 2.81 2.41 -13.68
CA PRO A 16 3.69 2.33 -14.85
C PRO A 16 3.92 0.88 -15.29
N PHE A 17 3.97 0.61 -16.59
CA PHE A 17 4.16 -0.74 -17.12
C PHE A 17 5.53 -1.35 -16.83
N ASP A 18 6.51 -0.52 -16.50
CA ASP A 18 7.87 -0.88 -16.11
C ASP A 18 8.07 -0.89 -14.58
N SER A 19 6.98 -0.81 -13.81
CA SER A 19 7.01 -0.85 -12.34
C SER A 19 6.43 -2.15 -11.79
N PHE A 20 6.85 -2.51 -10.58
CA PHE A 20 6.22 -3.60 -9.83
C PHE A 20 4.88 -3.16 -9.25
N PHE A 21 3.86 -4.02 -9.41
CA PHE A 21 2.57 -3.90 -8.74
C PHE A 21 2.04 -5.30 -8.39
N GLN A 22 1.17 -5.38 -7.38
CA GLN A 22 0.68 -6.68 -6.90
C GLN A 22 -0.13 -7.40 -7.99
N PRO A 23 0.30 -8.58 -8.47
CA PRO A 23 -0.28 -9.19 -9.68
C PRO A 23 -1.59 -9.94 -9.42
N ASN A 24 -1.91 -10.25 -8.16
CA ASN A 24 -3.09 -11.02 -7.78
C ASN A 24 -4.07 -10.15 -6.97
N PRO A 25 -5.07 -9.53 -7.62
CA PRO A 25 -6.01 -8.63 -6.94
C PRO A 25 -6.95 -9.36 -5.96
N GLU A 26 -7.16 -10.67 -6.12
CA GLU A 26 -8.02 -11.47 -5.23
C GLU A 26 -7.25 -12.07 -4.05
N GLY A 27 -5.96 -12.35 -4.23
CA GLY A 27 -5.11 -12.93 -3.19
C GLY A 27 -4.55 -11.90 -2.21
N PHE A 28 -4.55 -10.63 -2.58
CA PHE A 28 -3.97 -9.56 -1.76
C PHE A 28 -4.86 -9.03 -0.62
N PRO A 29 -6.20 -8.92 -0.77
CA PRO A 29 -7.06 -8.44 0.30
C PRO A 29 -6.91 -9.21 1.63
N PRO A 30 -6.82 -10.55 1.68
CA PRO A 30 -6.58 -11.27 2.92
C PRO A 30 -5.24 -10.92 3.60
N ILE A 31 -4.21 -10.58 2.81
CA ILE A 31 -2.90 -10.17 3.32
C ILE A 31 -2.99 -8.77 3.92
N LEU A 32 -3.71 -7.85 3.26
CA LEU A 32 -3.96 -6.51 3.77
C LEU A 32 -4.74 -6.53 5.08
N ASP A 33 -5.81 -7.33 5.13
CA ASP A 33 -6.61 -7.52 6.33
C ASP A 33 -5.79 -8.10 7.48
N PHE A 34 -4.87 -9.03 7.19
CA PHE A 34 -3.96 -9.58 8.18
C PHE A 34 -3.00 -8.52 8.70
N ILE A 35 -2.31 -7.79 7.81
CA ILE A 35 -1.36 -6.75 8.21
C ILE A 35 -2.08 -5.66 9.03
N GLU A 36 -3.26 -5.21 8.61
CA GLU A 36 -4.00 -4.14 9.29
C GLU A 36 -4.37 -4.50 10.74
N LYS A 37 -4.70 -5.78 10.98
CA LYS A 37 -5.01 -6.30 12.33
C LYS A 37 -3.78 -6.40 13.22
N GLU A 38 -2.62 -6.70 12.64
CA GLU A 38 -1.37 -6.82 13.39
C GLU A 38 -0.72 -5.46 13.68
N ILE A 39 -1.07 -4.40 12.95
CA ILE A 39 -0.59 -3.03 13.24
C ILE A 39 -1.25 -2.53 14.53
N PRO A 40 -0.47 -2.28 15.61
CA PRO A 40 -1.02 -1.78 16.86
C PRO A 40 -1.45 -0.31 16.72
N ASP A 41 -2.55 0.06 17.36
CA ASP A 41 -3.08 1.44 17.31
C ASP A 41 -2.27 2.45 18.15
N SER A 42 -1.20 2.01 18.82
CA SER A 42 -0.34 2.84 19.67
C SER A 42 0.82 3.51 18.93
N PHE A 43 0.94 3.32 17.61
CA PHE A 43 2.05 3.85 16.82
C PHE A 43 1.59 4.90 15.82
N ASP A 44 2.27 6.06 15.83
CA ASP A 44 1.91 7.20 14.98
C ASP A 44 2.73 7.29 13.69
N HIS A 45 3.82 6.52 13.57
CA HIS A 45 4.77 6.63 12.45
C HIS A 45 5.06 5.26 11.81
N LEU A 46 4.70 5.13 10.52
CA LEU A 46 5.08 4.01 9.66
C LEU A 46 6.38 4.30 8.90
N VAL A 47 7.32 3.36 8.94
CA VAL A 47 8.48 3.33 8.04
C VAL A 47 8.29 2.17 7.05
N ASP A 48 8.09 2.50 5.78
CA ASP A 48 7.80 1.55 4.69
C ASP A 48 9.07 1.37 3.84
N LEU A 49 9.82 0.30 4.10
CA LEU A 49 11.08 0.01 3.41
C LEU A 49 10.84 -0.76 2.13
N PHE A 50 11.56 -0.42 1.06
CA PHE A 50 11.37 -0.96 -0.28
C PHE A 50 9.95 -0.71 -0.79
N CYS A 51 9.42 0.48 -0.51
CA CYS A 51 7.99 0.77 -0.66
C CYS A 51 7.50 0.81 -2.13
N GLY A 52 8.42 0.80 -3.09
CA GLY A 52 8.11 0.91 -4.51
C GLY A 52 7.29 2.18 -4.79
N SER A 53 6.10 2.02 -5.37
CA SER A 53 5.15 3.11 -5.62
C SER A 53 4.37 3.58 -4.37
N GLY A 54 4.75 3.09 -3.18
CA GLY A 54 4.12 3.43 -1.90
C GLY A 54 2.82 2.67 -1.65
N PHE A 55 2.74 1.41 -2.10
CA PHE A 55 1.51 0.63 -2.04
C PHE A 55 0.93 0.52 -0.62
N PHE A 56 1.72 0.00 0.32
CA PHE A 56 1.29 -0.15 1.72
C PHE A 56 1.14 1.19 2.42
N SER A 57 2.09 2.10 2.21
CA SER A 57 2.00 3.49 2.67
C SER A 57 0.65 4.13 2.36
N ARG A 58 0.12 3.96 1.14
CA ARG A 58 -1.15 4.57 0.74
C ARG A 58 -2.38 3.84 1.28
N ILE A 59 -2.30 2.52 1.46
CA ILE A 59 -3.40 1.72 2.00
C ILE A 59 -3.57 1.99 3.50
N PHE A 60 -2.48 1.97 4.27
CA PHE A 60 -2.54 2.13 5.73
C PHE A 60 -2.42 3.58 6.21
N ALA A 61 -2.45 4.56 5.30
CA ALA A 61 -2.26 5.96 5.65
C ALA A 61 -3.24 6.50 6.70
N HIS A 62 -4.43 5.91 6.81
CA HIS A 62 -5.41 6.30 7.83
C HIS A 62 -5.02 5.91 9.25
N LYS A 63 -4.08 4.98 9.43
CA LYS A 63 -3.63 4.51 10.76
C LYS A 63 -2.48 5.32 11.34
N PHE A 64 -1.81 6.17 10.57
CA PHE A 64 -0.57 6.83 11.00
C PHE A 64 -0.61 8.34 10.77
N LEU A 65 -0.02 9.10 11.70
CA LEU A 65 0.16 10.55 11.57
C LEU A 65 1.30 10.89 10.61
N LYS A 66 2.29 10.00 10.48
CA LYS A 66 3.44 10.16 9.60
C LYS A 66 3.80 8.86 8.91
N ILE A 67 4.23 8.95 7.66
CA ILE A 67 4.77 7.82 6.89
C ILE A 67 6.10 8.23 6.28
N THR A 68 7.08 7.34 6.29
CA THR A 68 8.36 7.52 5.61
C THR A 68 8.64 6.31 4.75
N GLY A 69 8.58 6.50 3.42
CA GLY A 69 8.95 5.47 2.44
C GLY A 69 10.42 5.57 2.06
N ILE A 70 11.09 4.42 1.93
CA ILE A 70 12.49 4.29 1.48
C ILE A 70 12.57 3.32 0.31
#